data_AF-A0A7Z0LK47-F1
#
_entry.id   AF-A0A7Z0LK47-F1
#
_cell.length_a   1.000
_cell.length_b   1.000
_cell.length_c   1.000
_cell.angle_alpha   90.00
_cell.angle_beta   90.00
_cell.angle_gamma   90.00
#
_symmetry.space_group_name_H-M   'P 1'
#
loop_
_entity.id
_entity.type
_entity.pdbx_description
1 polymer ?
#
loop_
_entity_poly.entity_id
_entity_poly.type
_entity_poly.pdbx_seq_one_letter_code
_entity_poly.pdbx_strand_id
1 'polypeptide(L)'
;MLTVALFFFANILFCLAYMVRDMAYLRAITILAASSTLPYFYFQASPLYSAMVWQVAFIVINAFNLTALLLQRRPIKLTEQETWLQQTTLRLLKPRKMRRLLRLAETHEIEKGELLIEKGQELNALLLILSGHAQVEINQQQRANLYPGDFAGEMSFISHKLTSADVVAEEPVRYLVWPAHTLERLYLRDPDMKYALQGAIGMDMANKLAR
;
A
#
# COMPACT_ATOMS: atom_id res chain seq x y z
N MET A 1 31.85 40.65 -6.10
CA MET A 1 32.45 39.48 -5.41
C MET A 1 31.40 38.46 -4.98
N LEU A 2 30.40 38.84 -4.17
CA LEU A 2 29.38 37.90 -3.67
C LEU A 2 28.55 37.21 -4.77
N THR A 3 28.08 37.96 -5.76
CA THR A 3 27.26 37.42 -6.87
C THR A 3 28.05 36.44 -7.75
N VAL A 4 29.33 36.70 -7.97
CA VAL A 4 30.25 35.81 -8.69
C VAL A 4 30.47 34.51 -7.90
N ALA A 5 30.66 34.61 -6.58
CA ALA A 5 30.79 33.43 -5.73
C ALA A 5 29.51 32.56 -5.76
N LEU A 6 28.32 33.18 -5.70
CA LEU A 6 27.03 32.48 -5.85
C LEU A 6 26.90 31.78 -7.20
N PHE A 7 27.41 32.39 -8.28
CA PHE A 7 27.42 31.77 -9.60
C PHE A 7 28.33 30.53 -9.65
N PHE A 8 29.55 30.58 -9.12
CA PHE A 8 30.42 29.40 -9.05
C PHE A 8 29.83 28.31 -8.15
N PHE A 9 29.25 28.69 -7.01
CA PHE A 9 28.55 27.77 -6.12
C PHE A 9 27.38 27.07 -6.85
N ALA A 10 26.58 27.80 -7.62
CA ALA A 10 25.51 27.22 -8.44
C ALA A 10 26.03 26.19 -9.44
N ASN A 11 27.16 26.47 -10.11
CA ASN A 11 27.76 25.53 -11.06
C ASN A 11 28.27 24.26 -10.38
N ILE A 12 28.84 24.36 -9.17
CA ILE A 12 29.20 23.18 -8.37
C ILE A 12 27.96 22.35 -8.05
N LEU A 13 26.85 22.99 -7.67
CA LEU A 13 25.59 22.29 -7.43
C LEU A 13 25.05 21.60 -8.70
N PHE A 14 25.17 22.23 -9.88
CA PHE A 14 24.81 21.58 -11.14
C PHE A 14 25.68 20.35 -11.43
N CYS A 15 26.99 20.42 -11.17
CA CYS A 15 27.88 19.27 -11.30
C CYS A 15 27.47 18.14 -10.33
N LEU A 16 27.20 18.47 -9.07
CA LEU A 16 26.72 17.50 -8.08
C LEU A 16 25.39 16.88 -8.49
N ALA A 17 24.46 17.67 -9.04
CA ALA A 17 23.20 17.18 -9.55
C ALA A 17 23.39 16.04 -10.57
N TYR A 18 24.36 16.14 -11.49
CA TYR A 18 24.65 15.07 -12.46
C TYR A 18 25.19 13.77 -11.83
N MET A 19 25.73 13.83 -10.61
CA MET A 19 26.23 12.65 -9.89
C MET A 19 25.14 11.96 -9.06
N VAL A 20 24.09 12.69 -8.68
CA VAL A 20 23.01 12.15 -7.83
C VAL A 20 22.12 11.21 -8.63
N ARG A 21 21.92 10.00 -8.10
CA ARG A 21 21.03 8.98 -8.69
C ARG A 21 19.58 9.09 -8.25
N ASP A 22 19.30 9.64 -7.06
CA ASP A 22 17.93 9.81 -6.60
C ASP A 22 17.27 11.03 -7.26
N MET A 23 16.15 10.78 -7.92
CA MET A 23 15.42 11.80 -8.69
C MET A 23 14.93 12.97 -7.82
N ALA A 24 14.57 12.78 -6.55
CA ALA A 24 14.11 13.88 -5.68
C ALA A 24 15.26 14.82 -5.33
N TYR A 25 16.41 14.27 -4.95
CA TYR A 25 17.60 15.06 -4.65
C TYR A 25 18.10 15.81 -5.88
N LEU A 26 18.08 15.17 -7.07
CA LEU A 26 18.38 15.83 -8.33
C LEU A 26 17.52 17.09 -8.54
N ARG A 27 16.18 16.99 -8.37
CA ARG A 27 15.28 18.14 -8.54
C ARG A 27 15.52 19.23 -7.48
N ALA A 28 15.74 18.85 -6.23
CA ALA A 28 16.00 19.82 -5.16
C ALA A 28 17.31 20.60 -5.39
N ILE A 29 18.40 19.91 -5.74
CA ILE A 29 19.71 20.53 -5.99
C ILE A 29 19.65 21.44 -7.21
N THR A 30 18.99 21.01 -8.29
CA THR A 30 18.86 21.80 -9.52
C THR A 30 18.02 23.07 -9.33
N ILE A 31 16.99 23.04 -8.47
CA ILE A 31 16.24 24.25 -8.06
C ILE A 31 17.13 25.22 -7.27
N LEU A 32 17.89 24.70 -6.29
CA LEU A 32 18.80 25.51 -5.47
C LEU A 32 19.91 26.15 -6.34
N ALA A 33 20.48 25.38 -7.26
CA ALA A 33 21.50 25.84 -8.20
C ALA A 33 20.94 26.98 -9.08
N ALA A 34 19.82 26.75 -9.77
CA ALA A 34 19.19 27.74 -10.64
C ALA A 34 18.84 29.03 -9.88
N SER A 35 18.30 28.92 -8.66
CA SER A 35 17.96 30.08 -7.82
C SER A 35 19.20 30.88 -7.44
N SER A 36 20.33 30.21 -7.20
CA SER A 36 21.61 30.84 -6.84
C SER A 36 22.26 31.60 -8.01
N THR A 37 21.87 31.33 -9.26
CA THR A 37 22.35 32.08 -10.44
C THR A 37 21.64 33.43 -10.64
N LEU A 38 20.40 33.58 -10.14
CA LEU A 38 19.58 34.77 -10.41
C LEU A 38 20.20 36.08 -9.92
N PRO A 39 20.79 36.18 -8.70
CA PRO A 39 21.45 37.40 -8.26
C PRO A 39 22.61 37.81 -9.19
N TYR A 40 23.36 36.84 -9.71
CA TYR A 40 24.45 37.11 -10.65
C TYR A 40 23.95 37.72 -11.96
N PHE A 41 22.83 37.26 -12.51
CA PHE A 41 22.27 37.80 -13.74
C PHE A 41 21.57 39.16 -13.56
N TYR A 42 21.01 39.42 -12.38
CA TYR A 42 20.31 40.67 -12.08
C TYR A 42 21.26 41.84 -11.82
N PHE A 43 22.34 41.64 -11.05
CA PHE A 43 23.26 42.70 -10.64
C PHE A 43 24.38 43.01 -11.66
N GLN A 44 24.25 42.57 -12.92
CA GLN A 44 25.18 42.98 -13.98
C GLN A 44 24.92 44.43 -14.40
N ALA A 45 25.93 45.09 -14.98
CA ALA A 45 25.80 46.44 -15.54
C ALA A 45 24.66 46.55 -16.59
N SER A 46 24.38 45.45 -17.28
CA SER A 46 23.15 45.25 -18.05
C SER A 46 22.54 43.92 -17.61
N PRO A 47 21.38 43.92 -16.93
CA PRO A 47 20.75 42.70 -16.45
C PRO A 47 20.46 41.71 -17.59
N LEU A 48 20.82 40.45 -17.37
CA LEU A 48 20.65 39.37 -18.35
C LEU A 48 19.26 38.74 -18.24
N TYR A 49 18.22 39.49 -18.64
CA TYR A 49 16.83 39.05 -18.51
C TYR A 49 16.53 37.74 -19.24
N SER A 50 17.14 37.51 -20.41
CA SER A 50 16.98 36.26 -21.16
C SER A 50 17.43 35.03 -20.34
N ALA A 51 18.59 35.11 -19.69
CA ALA A 51 19.10 34.04 -18.82
C ALA A 51 18.20 33.83 -17.60
N MET A 52 17.71 34.92 -16.99
CA MET A 52 16.81 34.84 -15.84
C MET A 52 15.49 34.14 -16.19
N VAL A 53 14.89 34.45 -17.34
CA VAL A 53 13.65 33.79 -17.80
C VAL A 53 13.84 32.28 -17.90
N TRP A 54 14.94 31.83 -18.49
CA TRP A 54 15.25 30.40 -18.58
C TRP A 54 15.48 29.74 -17.22
N GLN A 55 16.17 30.41 -16.29
CA GLN A 55 16.37 29.89 -14.94
C GLN A 55 15.05 29.78 -14.17
N VAL A 56 14.16 30.77 -14.29
CA VAL A 56 12.82 30.73 -13.68
C VAL A 56 12.00 29.59 -14.27
N ALA A 57 11.99 29.41 -15.60
CA ALA A 57 11.29 28.29 -16.23
C ALA A 57 11.82 26.94 -15.73
N PHE A 58 13.13 26.79 -15.61
CA PHE A 58 13.76 25.59 -15.10
C PHE A 58 13.41 25.33 -13.62
N ILE A 59 13.38 26.36 -12.78
CA ILE A 59 12.92 26.26 -11.39
C ILE A 59 11.47 25.76 -11.33
N VAL A 60 10.57 26.35 -12.13
CA VAL A 60 9.14 25.97 -12.15
C VAL A 60 8.96 24.50 -12.55
N ILE A 61 9.62 24.06 -13.63
CA ILE A 61 9.54 22.67 -14.10
C ILE A 61 10.06 21.70 -13.04
N ASN A 62 11.23 21.98 -12.45
CA ASN A 62 11.80 21.11 -11.44
C ASN A 62 11.00 21.13 -10.13
N ALA A 63 10.39 22.26 -9.76
CA ALA A 63 9.51 22.37 -8.59
C ALA A 63 8.21 21.58 -8.78
N PHE A 64 7.61 21.63 -9.96
CA PHE A 64 6.46 20.78 -10.31
C PHE A 64 6.82 19.30 -10.21
N ASN A 65 7.93 18.90 -10.85
CA ASN A 65 8.39 17.51 -10.84
C ASN A 65 8.75 17.01 -9.42
N LEU A 66 9.40 17.86 -8.61
CA LEU A 66 9.70 17.55 -7.22
C LEU A 66 8.42 17.38 -6.40
N THR A 67 7.49 18.32 -6.53
CA THR A 67 6.19 18.25 -5.85
C THR A 67 5.42 16.99 -6.23
N ALA A 68 5.33 16.68 -7.53
CA ALA A 68 4.67 15.47 -8.02
C ALA A 68 5.32 14.20 -7.45
N LEU A 69 6.66 14.12 -7.45
CA LEU A 69 7.40 13.00 -6.89
C LEU A 69 7.20 12.87 -5.37
N LEU A 70 7.21 13.98 -4.63
CA LEU A 70 6.99 13.98 -3.18
C LEU A 70 5.57 13.58 -2.81
N LEU A 71 4.56 14.05 -3.57
CA LEU A 71 3.18 13.61 -3.41
C LEU A 71 3.03 12.12 -3.72
N GLN A 72 3.71 11.62 -4.74
CA GLN A 72 3.80 10.19 -5.03
C GLN A 72 4.57 9.41 -3.96
N ARG A 73 5.47 10.02 -3.18
CA ARG A 73 6.19 9.37 -2.06
C ARG A 73 5.45 9.48 -0.72
N ARG A 74 4.41 10.33 -0.59
CA ARG A 74 3.71 10.52 0.70
C ARG A 74 3.16 9.19 1.25
N PRO A 75 3.48 8.86 2.51
CA PRO A 75 2.94 7.68 3.17
C PRO A 75 1.42 7.83 3.32
N ILE A 76 0.69 6.75 3.06
CA ILE A 76 -0.76 6.74 3.25
C ILE A 76 -1.02 6.68 4.75
N LYS A 77 -1.80 7.63 5.29
CA LYS A 77 -2.35 7.52 6.64
C LYS A 77 -3.36 6.38 6.64
N LEU A 78 -3.06 5.33 7.40
CA LEU A 78 -3.96 4.20 7.63
C LEU A 78 -4.92 4.57 8.77
N THR A 79 -6.17 4.10 8.66
CA THR A 79 -7.11 4.11 9.79
C THR A 79 -6.63 3.15 10.88
N GLU A 80 -7.22 3.21 12.07
CA GLU A 80 -6.85 2.33 13.19
C GLU A 80 -7.01 0.84 12.83
N GLN A 81 -8.16 0.46 12.24
CA GLN A 81 -8.42 -0.90 11.77
C GLN A 81 -7.45 -1.32 10.66
N GLU A 82 -7.18 -0.45 9.67
CA GLU A 82 -6.20 -0.75 8.62
C GLU A 82 -4.80 -0.94 9.22
N THR A 83 -4.43 -0.15 10.22
CA THR A 83 -3.12 -0.25 10.90
C THR A 83 -3.00 -1.56 11.66
N TRP A 84 -4.05 -1.94 12.40
CA TRP A 84 -4.10 -3.21 13.10
C TRP A 84 -4.00 -4.39 12.12
N LEU A 85 -4.76 -4.38 11.01
CA LEU A 85 -4.68 -5.41 9.98
C LEU A 85 -3.29 -5.50 9.33
N GLN A 86 -2.66 -4.35 9.07
CA GLN A 86 -1.30 -4.32 8.54
C GLN A 86 -0.31 -4.97 9.51
N GLN A 87 -0.48 -4.73 10.81
CA GLN A 87 0.43 -5.20 11.85
C GLN A 87 0.15 -6.62 12.32
N THR A 88 -0.99 -7.22 11.96
CA THR A 88 -1.38 -8.57 12.39
C THR A 88 -1.34 -9.54 11.23
N THR A 89 -2.28 -9.43 10.29
CA THR A 89 -2.49 -10.40 9.22
C THR A 89 -1.76 -10.04 7.92
N LEU A 90 -1.79 -8.76 7.53
CA LEU A 90 -1.35 -8.30 6.21
C LEU A 90 0.06 -7.68 6.23
N ARG A 91 0.94 -8.20 7.09
CA ARG A 91 2.31 -7.68 7.32
C ARG A 91 3.18 -7.66 6.07
N LEU A 92 2.96 -8.58 5.14
CA LEU A 92 3.70 -8.67 3.88
C LEU A 92 3.26 -7.62 2.85
N LEU A 93 2.12 -6.95 3.06
CA LEU A 93 1.59 -5.96 2.15
C LEU A 93 2.05 -4.55 2.52
N LYS A 94 2.69 -3.86 1.57
CA LYS A 94 2.94 -2.41 1.67
C LYS A 94 1.60 -1.68 1.86
N PRO A 95 1.54 -0.57 2.64
CA PRO A 95 0.29 0.14 2.95
C PRO A 95 -0.59 0.44 1.73
N ARG A 96 0.03 0.81 0.60
CA ARG A 96 -0.68 1.09 -0.66
C ARG A 96 -1.35 -0.14 -1.24
N LYS A 97 -0.64 -1.28 -1.23
CA LYS A 97 -1.13 -2.55 -1.75
C LYS A 97 -2.25 -3.09 -0.86
N MET A 98 -2.06 -3.05 0.46
CA MET A 98 -3.08 -3.40 1.43
C MET A 98 -4.36 -2.57 1.24
N ARG A 99 -4.26 -1.25 1.14
CA ARG A 99 -5.44 -0.39 0.94
C ARG A 99 -6.15 -0.66 -0.39
N ARG A 100 -5.39 -0.98 -1.44
CA ARG A 100 -5.96 -1.40 -2.72
C ARG A 100 -6.73 -2.72 -2.58
N LEU A 101 -6.19 -3.68 -1.83
CA LEU A 101 -6.86 -4.94 -1.52
C LEU A 101 -8.13 -4.72 -0.69
N LEU A 102 -8.06 -3.93 0.38
CA LEU A 102 -9.20 -3.65 1.27
C LEU A 102 -10.35 -2.94 0.54
N ARG A 103 -10.06 -2.07 -0.44
CA ARG A 103 -11.10 -1.42 -1.27
C ARG A 103 -11.87 -2.39 -2.18
N LEU A 104 -11.35 -3.58 -2.38
CA LEU A 104 -12.00 -4.64 -3.17
C LEU A 104 -12.79 -5.60 -2.27
N ALA A 105 -12.72 -5.42 -0.95
CA ALA A 105 -13.48 -6.18 0.01
C ALA A 105 -14.85 -5.55 0.25
N GLU A 106 -15.83 -6.39 0.50
CA GLU A 106 -17.12 -6.00 1.06
C GLU A 106 -17.12 -6.30 2.56
N THR A 107 -17.69 -5.40 3.37
CA THR A 107 -17.83 -5.62 4.82
C THR A 107 -19.21 -6.17 5.09
N HIS A 108 -19.27 -7.26 5.86
CA HIS A 108 -20.50 -7.92 6.27
C HIS A 108 -20.50 -8.14 7.79
N GLU A 109 -21.70 -8.22 8.36
CA GLU A 109 -21.93 -8.50 9.78
C GLU A 109 -22.97 -9.61 9.88
N ILE A 110 -22.75 -10.54 10.81
CA ILE A 110 -23.70 -11.60 11.14
C ILE A 110 -23.83 -11.75 12.65
N GLU A 111 -24.97 -12.29 13.07
CA GLU A 111 -25.31 -12.50 14.48
C GLU A 111 -24.80 -13.84 15.00
N LYS A 112 -24.81 -13.99 16.33
CA LYS A 112 -24.47 -15.24 17.00
C LYS A 112 -25.33 -16.39 16.48
N GLY A 113 -24.68 -17.51 16.15
CA GLY A 113 -25.32 -18.75 15.68
C GLY A 113 -25.56 -18.78 14.17
N GLU A 114 -25.33 -17.68 13.45
CA GLU A 114 -25.40 -17.66 11.99
C GLU A 114 -24.16 -18.29 11.35
N LEU A 115 -24.35 -18.87 10.17
CA LEU A 115 -23.28 -19.51 9.38
C LEU A 115 -22.52 -18.46 8.56
N LEU A 116 -21.21 -18.35 8.80
CA LEU A 116 -20.28 -17.67 7.90
C LEU A 116 -20.03 -18.49 6.64
N ILE A 117 -19.86 -19.81 6.81
CA ILE A 117 -19.55 -20.76 5.74
C ILE A 117 -20.32 -22.05 6.03
N GLU A 118 -21.04 -22.54 5.03
CA GLU A 118 -21.70 -23.85 5.07
C GLU A 118 -20.82 -24.91 4.40
N LYS A 119 -20.69 -26.08 5.01
CA LYS A 119 -19.90 -27.22 4.52
C LYS A 119 -20.48 -27.80 3.23
N GLY A 120 -19.60 -28.22 2.33
CA GLY A 120 -19.97 -28.87 1.08
C GLY A 120 -20.49 -27.91 0.01
N GLN A 121 -20.40 -26.60 0.23
CA GLN A 121 -20.76 -25.58 -0.75
C GLN A 121 -19.55 -25.05 -1.50
N GLU A 122 -19.79 -24.50 -2.69
CA GLU A 122 -18.80 -23.72 -3.40
C GLU A 122 -18.66 -22.35 -2.76
N LEU A 123 -17.51 -22.08 -2.13
CA LEU A 123 -17.20 -20.76 -1.60
C LEU A 123 -16.31 -20.01 -2.58
N ASN A 124 -16.95 -19.17 -3.40
CA ASN A 124 -16.28 -18.32 -4.38
C ASN A 124 -15.79 -17.00 -3.79
N ALA A 125 -15.27 -17.03 -2.56
CA ALA A 125 -14.76 -15.87 -1.85
C ALA A 125 -13.70 -16.25 -0.81
N LEU A 126 -12.86 -15.28 -0.46
CA LEU A 126 -11.97 -15.34 0.70
C LEU A 126 -12.53 -14.41 1.78
N LEU A 127 -12.61 -14.88 3.03
CA LEU A 127 -13.15 -14.11 4.15
C LEU A 127 -12.04 -13.77 5.15
N LEU A 128 -12.15 -12.65 5.86
CA LEU A 128 -11.25 -12.26 6.96
C LEU A 128 -12.04 -11.67 8.12
N ILE A 129 -11.86 -12.21 9.32
CA ILE A 129 -12.55 -11.74 10.52
C ILE A 129 -11.98 -10.39 10.97
N LEU A 130 -12.84 -9.38 11.14
CA LEU A 130 -12.47 -8.05 11.63
C LEU A 130 -12.71 -7.89 13.13
N SER A 131 -13.80 -8.44 13.64
CA SER A 131 -14.18 -8.46 15.04
C SER A 131 -15.13 -9.61 15.31
N GLY A 132 -15.21 -10.06 16.56
CA GLY A 132 -16.02 -11.22 16.92
C GLY A 132 -15.21 -12.53 16.88
N HIS A 133 -15.88 -13.61 17.26
CA HIS A 133 -15.35 -14.98 17.23
C HIS A 133 -16.28 -15.91 16.45
N ALA A 134 -15.67 -16.83 15.70
CA ALA A 134 -16.38 -17.89 15.01
C ALA A 134 -15.69 -19.23 15.26
N GLN A 135 -16.45 -20.32 15.23
CA GLN A 135 -15.92 -21.67 15.37
C GLN A 135 -16.02 -22.45 14.07
N VAL A 136 -15.01 -23.27 13.81
CA VAL A 136 -14.98 -24.21 12.69
C VAL A 136 -15.48 -25.56 13.19
N GLU A 137 -16.53 -26.08 12.57
CA GLU A 137 -17.16 -27.36 12.93
C GLU A 137 -17.06 -28.38 11.80
N ILE A 138 -16.69 -29.62 12.15
CA ILE A 138 -16.74 -30.76 11.23
C ILE A 138 -17.51 -31.88 11.90
N ASN A 139 -18.63 -32.28 11.31
CA ASN A 139 -19.53 -33.31 11.84
C ASN A 139 -20.01 -32.97 13.25
N GLN A 140 -20.43 -31.71 13.47
CA GLN A 140 -20.89 -31.17 14.76
C GLN A 140 -19.85 -31.23 15.89
N GLN A 141 -18.57 -31.42 15.55
CA GLN A 141 -17.46 -31.29 16.49
C GLN A 141 -16.66 -30.05 16.17
N GLN A 142 -16.45 -29.22 17.18
CA GLN A 142 -15.57 -28.07 17.12
C GLN A 142 -14.14 -28.53 16.81
N ARG A 143 -13.51 -27.92 15.80
CA ARG A 143 -12.16 -28.26 15.34
C ARG A 143 -11.17 -27.14 15.55
N ALA A 144 -11.61 -25.90 15.41
CA ALA A 144 -10.77 -24.72 15.58
C ALA A 144 -11.64 -23.50 15.89
N ASN A 145 -11.01 -22.47 16.45
CA ASN A 145 -11.61 -21.16 16.63
C ASN A 145 -10.94 -20.15 15.71
N LEU A 146 -11.75 -19.23 15.18
CA LEU A 146 -11.34 -18.11 14.36
C LEU A 146 -11.47 -16.82 15.17
N TYR A 147 -10.40 -16.05 15.16
CA TYR A 147 -10.27 -14.79 15.88
C TYR A 147 -10.12 -13.62 14.90
N PRO A 148 -10.27 -12.37 15.35
CA PRO A 148 -9.98 -11.22 14.53
C PRO A 148 -8.58 -11.31 13.92
N GLY A 149 -8.52 -11.18 12.60
CA GLY A 149 -7.29 -11.28 11.81
C GLY A 149 -7.08 -12.64 11.15
N ASP A 150 -7.88 -13.66 11.50
CA ASP A 150 -7.83 -14.97 10.88
C ASP A 150 -8.65 -14.99 9.57
N PHE A 151 -8.17 -15.67 8.54
CA PHE A 151 -8.96 -15.89 7.33
C PHE A 151 -10.03 -16.97 7.56
N ALA A 152 -11.05 -16.99 6.72
CA ALA A 152 -11.99 -18.11 6.63
C ALA A 152 -12.21 -18.49 5.17
N GLY A 153 -12.40 -19.78 4.89
CA GLY A 153 -12.61 -20.29 3.53
C GLY A 153 -11.33 -20.38 2.69
N GLU A 154 -10.16 -20.10 3.27
CA GLU A 154 -8.87 -20.06 2.58
C GLU A 154 -8.51 -21.38 1.91
N MET A 155 -8.86 -22.51 2.53
CA MET A 155 -8.60 -23.84 1.98
C MET A 155 -9.41 -24.08 0.70
N SER A 156 -10.69 -23.70 0.71
CA SER A 156 -11.57 -23.80 -0.47
C SER A 156 -11.08 -22.84 -1.57
N PHE A 157 -10.77 -21.61 -1.20
CA PHE A 157 -10.27 -20.59 -2.13
C PHE A 157 -8.95 -21.00 -2.83
N ILE A 158 -7.99 -21.59 -2.12
CA ILE A 158 -6.71 -22.02 -2.69
C ILE A 158 -6.85 -23.31 -3.49
N SER A 159 -7.61 -24.29 -2.97
CA SER A 159 -7.70 -25.62 -3.57
C SER A 159 -8.75 -25.72 -4.68
N HIS A 160 -9.62 -24.72 -4.81
CA HIS A 160 -10.80 -24.74 -5.69
C HIS A 160 -11.74 -25.93 -5.42
N LYS A 161 -11.78 -26.40 -4.16
CA LYS A 161 -12.66 -27.48 -3.71
C LYS A 161 -13.80 -26.92 -2.88
N LEU A 162 -14.85 -27.71 -2.69
CA LEU A 162 -15.95 -27.41 -1.76
C LEU A 162 -15.43 -27.16 -0.34
N THR A 163 -16.17 -26.37 0.42
CA THR A 163 -15.90 -26.08 1.83
C THR A 163 -15.86 -27.37 2.66
N SER A 164 -14.82 -27.51 3.49
CA SER A 164 -14.57 -28.74 4.26
C SER A 164 -15.29 -28.78 5.60
N ALA A 165 -15.72 -27.62 6.11
CA ALA A 165 -16.24 -27.42 7.44
C ALA A 165 -17.29 -26.31 7.46
N ASP A 166 -18.17 -26.36 8.44
CA ASP A 166 -19.06 -25.25 8.77
C ASP A 166 -18.27 -24.22 9.58
N VAL A 167 -18.58 -22.95 9.41
CA VAL A 167 -18.06 -21.87 10.25
C VAL A 167 -19.23 -21.10 10.83
N VAL A 168 -19.38 -21.14 12.15
CA VAL A 168 -20.53 -20.60 12.87
C VAL A 168 -20.07 -19.46 13.78
N ALA A 169 -20.79 -18.35 13.78
CA ALA A 169 -20.53 -17.24 14.70
C ALA A 169 -20.83 -17.63 16.16
N GLU A 170 -19.87 -17.47 17.07
CA GLU A 170 -20.08 -17.68 18.52
C GLU A 170 -20.62 -16.42 19.22
N GLU A 171 -20.44 -15.27 18.58
CA GLU A 171 -20.90 -13.93 18.96
C GLU A 171 -21.10 -13.08 17.67
N PRO A 172 -21.59 -11.84 17.72
CA PRO A 172 -21.68 -11.01 16.51
C PRO A 172 -20.31 -10.84 15.83
N VAL A 173 -20.24 -11.22 14.56
CA VAL A 173 -18.98 -11.21 13.78
C VAL A 173 -19.08 -10.17 12.68
N ARG A 174 -18.05 -9.32 12.59
CA ARG A 174 -17.81 -8.48 11.42
C ARG A 174 -16.66 -9.04 10.62
N TYR A 175 -16.81 -9.13 9.31
CA TYR A 175 -15.80 -9.72 8.44
C TYR A 175 -15.74 -9.02 7.08
N LEU A 176 -14.60 -9.20 6.40
CA LEU A 176 -14.39 -8.81 5.02
C LEU A 176 -14.61 -10.00 4.10
N VAL A 177 -15.18 -9.73 2.92
CA VAL A 177 -15.40 -10.70 1.85
C VAL A 177 -14.71 -10.20 0.60
N TRP A 178 -13.80 -10.99 0.05
CA TRP A 178 -13.27 -10.77 -1.29
C TRP A 178 -13.82 -11.82 -2.24
N PRO A 179 -14.68 -11.45 -3.20
CA PRO A 179 -15.10 -12.35 -4.26
C PRO A 179 -13.90 -12.87 -5.05
N ALA A 180 -13.86 -14.17 -5.35
CA ALA A 180 -12.73 -14.82 -6.01
C ALA A 180 -12.36 -14.17 -7.34
N HIS A 181 -13.37 -13.90 -8.18
CA HIS A 181 -13.22 -13.23 -9.47
C HIS A 181 -12.62 -11.81 -9.37
N THR A 182 -12.78 -11.13 -8.22
CA THR A 182 -12.17 -9.82 -7.97
C THR A 182 -10.69 -9.95 -7.62
N LEU A 183 -10.33 -10.94 -6.80
CA LEU A 183 -8.93 -11.25 -6.50
C LEU A 183 -8.18 -11.77 -7.73
N GLU A 184 -8.80 -12.62 -8.54
CA GLU A 184 -8.20 -13.12 -9.78
C GLU A 184 -7.87 -11.98 -10.76
N ARG A 185 -8.80 -11.03 -10.95
CA ARG A 185 -8.55 -9.84 -11.77
C ARG A 185 -7.45 -8.95 -11.20
N LEU A 186 -7.32 -8.89 -9.87
CA LEU A 186 -6.22 -8.18 -9.21
C LEU A 186 -4.88 -8.88 -9.47
N TYR A 187 -4.84 -10.20 -9.37
CA TYR A 187 -3.63 -11.00 -9.57
C TYR A 187 -3.08 -10.91 -10.99
N LEU A 188 -3.95 -10.85 -12.00
CA LEU A 188 -3.55 -10.64 -13.40
C LEU A 188 -2.84 -9.29 -13.61
N ARG A 189 -3.19 -8.27 -12.82
CA ARG A 189 -2.63 -6.91 -12.93
C ARG A 189 -1.44 -6.66 -12.02
N ASP A 190 -1.30 -7.39 -10.92
CA ASP A 190 -0.26 -7.21 -9.90
C ASP A 190 0.16 -8.58 -9.34
N PRO A 191 1.04 -9.33 -10.04
CA PRO A 191 1.48 -10.66 -9.60
C PRO A 191 2.12 -10.67 -8.21
N ASP A 192 2.85 -9.61 -7.86
CA ASP A 192 3.41 -9.41 -6.53
C ASP A 192 2.32 -9.40 -5.42
N MET A 193 1.13 -8.86 -5.72
CA MET A 193 0.00 -8.90 -4.79
C MET A 193 -0.44 -10.33 -4.51
N LYS A 194 -0.46 -11.18 -5.54
CA LYS A 194 -0.80 -12.60 -5.40
C LYS A 194 0.15 -13.29 -4.43
N TYR A 195 1.45 -13.13 -4.62
CA TYR A 195 2.45 -13.74 -3.74
C TYR A 195 2.35 -13.23 -2.30
N ALA A 196 2.13 -11.93 -2.11
CA ALA A 196 1.99 -11.36 -0.77
C ALA A 196 0.72 -11.83 -0.06
N LEU A 197 -0.41 -11.93 -0.75
CA LEU A 197 -1.67 -12.42 -0.17
C LEU A 197 -1.60 -13.93 0.11
N GLN A 198 -1.04 -14.74 -0.80
CA GLN A 198 -0.81 -16.16 -0.56
C GLN A 198 0.15 -16.39 0.61
N GLY A 199 1.19 -15.57 0.76
CA GLY A 199 2.08 -15.60 1.92
C GLY A 199 1.37 -15.24 3.23
N ALA A 200 0.46 -14.26 3.21
CA ALA A 200 -0.35 -13.92 4.38
C ALA A 200 -1.29 -15.06 4.77
N ILE A 201 -1.98 -15.69 3.81
CA ILE A 201 -2.82 -16.86 4.04
C ILE A 201 -2.00 -18.03 4.60
N GLY A 202 -0.81 -18.28 4.05
CA GLY A 202 0.07 -19.36 4.52
C GLY A 202 0.52 -19.16 5.98
N MET A 203 0.84 -17.92 6.38
CA MET A 203 1.18 -17.62 7.77
C MET A 203 -0.02 -17.75 8.71
N ASP A 204 -1.21 -17.33 8.27
CA ASP A 204 -2.45 -17.50 9.02
C ASP A 204 -2.75 -18.99 9.29
N MET A 205 -2.70 -19.82 8.25
CA MET A 205 -2.88 -21.28 8.38
C MET A 205 -1.86 -21.89 9.34
N ALA A 206 -0.59 -21.49 9.26
CA ALA A 206 0.45 -21.98 10.17
C ALA A 206 0.16 -21.58 11.64
N ASN A 207 -0.31 -20.35 11.87
CA ASN A 207 -0.67 -19.88 13.21
C ASN A 207 -1.88 -20.64 13.77
N LYS A 208 -2.89 -20.93 12.96
CA LYS A 208 -4.06 -21.72 13.37
C LYS A 208 -3.70 -23.15 13.78
N LEU A 209 -2.74 -23.77 13.10
CA LEU A 209 -2.27 -25.11 13.45
C LEU A 209 -1.44 -25.16 14.74
N ALA A 210 -0.85 -24.03 15.14
CA ALA A 210 -0.01 -23.93 16.33
C ALA A 210 -0.79 -23.56 17.61
N ARG A 211 -2.06 -23.15 17.48
CA ARG A 211 -2.97 -22.85 18.59
C ARG A 211 -3.74 -24.10 19.00
#